data_AF-A0A6P1FLX3-F1
#
_entry.id   AF-A0A6P1FLX3-F1
#
_cell.length_a   1.000
_cell.length_b   1.000
_cell.length_c   1.000
_cell.angle_alpha   90.00
_cell.angle_beta   90.00
_cell.angle_gamma   90.00
#
_symmetry.space_group_name_H-M   'P 1'
#
loop_
_entity.id
_entity.type
_entity.pdbx_description
1 polymer ?
#
loop_
_entity_poly.entity_id
_entity_poly.type
_entity_poly.pdbx_seq_one_letter_code
_entity_poly.pdbx_strand_id
1 'polypeptide(L)'
;MRTLAMFPVILVSLSLLAGCSEASVPSEPAPSSSVPTAVEPDATSESEVSTPSGAPVERIALAEIAMDLECSDYALSATVAPGAAEYGTCQLDGVRVQLYRFASIEDKQVFLGQVKAYGVVESQLAVTKDGLVAAAPADQRLLVRLQEGLRG
;
A
#
# COMPACT_ATOMS: atom_id res chain seq x y z
N MET A 1 -16.40 1.63 51.04
CA MET A 1 -17.66 2.30 50.63
C MET A 1 -17.55 2.67 49.16
N ARG A 2 -18.63 2.58 48.38
CA ARG A 2 -18.64 2.88 46.94
C ARG A 2 -18.92 4.37 46.72
N THR A 3 -18.04 5.10 46.05
CA THR A 3 -18.32 6.43 45.51
C THR A 3 -18.55 6.33 44.00
N LEU A 4 -19.83 6.30 43.63
CA LEU A 4 -20.29 6.51 42.26
C LEU A 4 -20.37 8.02 41.98
N ALA A 5 -19.71 8.47 40.92
CA ALA A 5 -19.95 9.74 40.24
C ALA A 5 -19.79 9.44 38.74
N MET A 6 -20.85 9.09 38.02
CA MET A 6 -21.79 9.99 37.34
C MET A 6 -21.11 10.98 36.37
N PHE A 7 -21.54 10.86 35.12
CA PHE A 7 -21.05 11.55 33.92
C PHE A 7 -21.31 13.06 33.92
N PRO A 8 -20.71 13.78 32.96
CA PRO A 8 -21.58 14.38 31.94
C PRO A 8 -21.28 13.89 30.52
N VAL A 9 -22.35 13.65 29.78
CA VAL A 9 -22.35 13.42 28.33
C VAL A 9 -22.07 14.74 27.62
N ILE A 10 -21.06 14.78 26.74
CA ILE A 10 -20.85 15.91 25.83
C ILE A 10 -21.41 15.53 24.45
N LEU A 11 -22.47 16.22 24.05
CA LEU A 11 -23.26 15.97 22.85
C LEU A 11 -23.35 17.28 22.07
N VAL A 12 -22.43 17.52 21.13
CA VAL A 12 -22.36 18.79 20.38
C VAL A 12 -22.05 18.58 18.89
N SER A 13 -23.06 18.91 18.08
CA SER A 13 -23.05 19.24 16.63
C SER A 13 -22.50 18.24 15.60
N LEU A 14 -23.43 17.62 14.87
CA LEU A 14 -23.27 17.43 13.43
C LEU A 14 -23.27 18.80 12.74
N SER A 15 -22.28 19.08 11.90
CA SER A 15 -22.32 20.18 10.93
C SER A 15 -22.46 19.61 9.52
N LEU A 16 -23.70 19.42 9.07
CA LEU A 16 -23.95 19.29 7.64
C LEU A 16 -23.72 20.66 6.98
N LEU A 17 -22.74 20.76 6.08
CA LEU A 17 -22.82 21.71 4.98
C LEU A 17 -22.87 20.92 3.67
N ALA A 18 -24.05 20.95 3.04
CA ALA A 18 -24.19 20.65 1.64
C ALA A 18 -23.40 21.68 0.82
N GLY A 19 -22.72 21.22 -0.22
CA GLY A 19 -21.87 22.02 -1.10
C GLY A 19 -22.06 21.65 -2.57
N CYS A 20 -23.29 21.36 -2.98
CA CYS A 20 -23.64 21.18 -4.39
C CYS A 20 -23.70 22.56 -5.06
N SER A 21 -22.64 22.95 -5.77
CA SER A 21 -22.69 24.05 -6.74
C SER A 21 -22.61 23.47 -8.15
N GLU A 22 -23.79 23.26 -8.71
CA GLU A 22 -24.04 22.98 -10.12
C GLU A 22 -23.59 24.19 -10.97
N ALA A 23 -22.90 23.94 -12.09
CA ALA A 23 -22.55 24.97 -13.06
C ALA A 23 -22.57 24.40 -14.49
N SER A 24 -23.77 24.08 -14.96
CA SER A 24 -24.04 23.76 -16.36
C SER A 24 -24.09 25.03 -17.21
N VAL A 25 -23.30 25.13 -18.29
CA VAL A 25 -23.71 25.74 -19.57
C VAL A 25 -22.93 25.03 -20.71
N PRO A 26 -23.59 24.58 -21.79
CA PRO A 26 -22.95 23.85 -22.89
C PRO A 26 -22.45 24.78 -24.02
N SER A 27 -21.61 24.24 -24.91
CA SER A 27 -21.38 24.78 -26.26
C SER A 27 -21.11 23.65 -27.25
N GLU A 28 -22.15 23.26 -28.01
CA GLU A 28 -22.03 22.56 -29.29
C GLU A 28 -22.10 23.63 -30.41
N PRO A 29 -21.33 23.50 -31.50
CA PRO A 29 -21.92 22.94 -32.73
C PRO A 29 -20.98 21.94 -33.43
N ALA A 30 -21.43 20.74 -33.81
CA ALA A 30 -22.27 20.40 -34.99
C ALA A 30 -21.39 20.15 -36.27
N PRO A 31 -21.85 19.44 -37.33
CA PRO A 31 -21.15 18.20 -37.70
C PRO A 31 -20.65 18.10 -39.16
N SER A 32 -19.67 17.21 -39.40
CA SER A 32 -19.45 16.50 -40.67
C SER A 32 -18.54 15.29 -40.41
N SER A 33 -18.98 14.04 -40.60
CA SER A 33 -19.33 13.38 -41.87
C SER A 33 -18.10 13.05 -42.73
N SER A 34 -17.62 11.80 -42.61
CA SER A 34 -17.35 10.89 -43.75
C SER A 34 -16.81 9.53 -43.26
N VAL A 35 -17.49 8.46 -43.64
CA VAL A 35 -16.97 7.09 -43.69
C VAL A 35 -16.79 6.75 -45.17
N PRO A 36 -15.68 6.11 -45.58
CA PRO A 36 -15.85 4.78 -46.16
C PRO A 36 -14.76 3.77 -45.77
N THR A 37 -15.23 2.60 -45.34
CA THR A 37 -14.83 1.25 -45.79
C THR A 37 -13.45 1.04 -46.45
N ALA A 38 -12.64 0.17 -45.85
CA ALA A 38 -12.02 -0.97 -46.54
C ALA A 38 -11.74 -2.10 -45.53
N VAL A 39 -11.95 -3.35 -45.95
CA VAL A 39 -11.69 -4.57 -45.18
C VAL A 39 -10.54 -5.29 -45.87
N GLU A 40 -9.54 -5.75 -45.13
CA GLU A 40 -9.08 -7.15 -45.14
C GLU A 40 -8.01 -7.42 -44.06
N PRO A 41 -7.87 -8.67 -43.58
CA PRO A 41 -6.91 -9.04 -42.56
C PRO A 41 -5.56 -9.39 -43.18
N ASP A 42 -4.48 -9.20 -42.43
CA ASP A 42 -3.27 -10.00 -42.64
C ASP A 42 -2.84 -10.64 -41.31
N ALA A 43 -2.04 -11.70 -41.43
CA ALA A 43 -1.94 -12.75 -40.45
C ALA A 43 -0.87 -12.48 -39.38
N THR A 44 -1.03 -13.21 -38.27
CA THR A 44 0.08 -13.83 -37.52
C THR A 44 1.40 -13.05 -37.47
N SER A 45 1.55 -12.24 -36.42
CA SER A 45 2.85 -12.18 -35.75
C SER A 45 2.68 -12.71 -34.33
N GLU A 46 3.50 -13.70 -34.01
CA GLU A 46 3.36 -14.62 -32.90
C GLU A 46 3.44 -13.90 -31.54
N SER A 47 2.55 -14.26 -30.62
CA SER A 47 2.58 -13.78 -29.24
C SER A 47 3.73 -14.43 -28.46
N GLU A 48 4.97 -14.06 -28.77
CA GLU A 48 6.10 -14.30 -27.87
C GLU A 48 6.16 -13.20 -26.79
N VAL A 49 5.09 -13.15 -25.99
CA VAL A 49 5.22 -12.67 -24.62
C VAL A 49 6.11 -13.65 -23.89
N SER A 50 7.42 -13.38 -23.93
CA SER A 50 8.43 -14.05 -23.12
C SER A 50 8.03 -13.94 -21.67
N THR A 51 7.26 -14.93 -21.22
CA THR A 51 6.91 -15.12 -19.81
C THR A 51 8.25 -15.39 -19.14
N PRO A 52 8.73 -14.52 -18.22
CA PRO A 52 9.91 -14.87 -17.45
C PRO A 52 9.53 -16.05 -16.58
N SER A 53 9.84 -17.26 -17.08
CA SER A 53 9.79 -18.52 -16.33
C SER A 53 10.95 -18.55 -15.33
N GLY A 54 11.02 -17.51 -14.49
CA GLY A 54 11.65 -17.63 -13.20
C GLY A 54 10.84 -18.66 -12.43
N ALA A 55 11.54 -19.62 -11.82
CA ALA A 55 10.94 -20.44 -10.77
C ALA A 55 10.25 -19.49 -9.77
N PRO A 56 9.08 -19.88 -9.20
CA PRO A 56 8.43 -19.04 -8.20
C PRO A 56 9.42 -18.81 -7.07
N VAL A 57 9.93 -17.58 -6.97
CA VAL A 57 10.59 -17.09 -5.77
C VAL A 57 9.57 -17.30 -4.66
N GLU A 58 9.90 -18.14 -3.70
CA GLU A 58 9.00 -18.57 -2.65
C GLU A 58 8.53 -17.34 -1.87
N ARG A 59 7.32 -16.86 -2.19
CA ARG A 59 6.81 -15.58 -1.69
C ARG A 59 6.31 -15.79 -0.27
N ILE A 60 7.21 -15.67 0.69
CA ILE A 60 6.88 -15.67 2.11
C ILE A 60 5.75 -14.65 2.36
N ALA A 61 4.69 -15.10 3.02
CA ALA A 61 3.53 -14.28 3.32
C ALA A 61 3.90 -13.21 4.36
N LEU A 62 3.32 -12.00 4.27
CA LEU A 62 3.54 -10.99 5.32
C LEU A 62 3.05 -11.46 6.71
N ALA A 63 2.13 -12.42 6.75
CA ALA A 63 1.70 -13.09 7.99
C ALA A 63 2.80 -13.96 8.61
N GLU A 64 3.58 -14.68 7.80
CA GLU A 64 4.70 -15.52 8.25
C GLU A 64 5.83 -14.64 8.77
N ILE A 65 6.19 -13.58 8.02
CA ILE A 65 7.13 -12.55 8.49
C ILE A 65 6.67 -11.90 9.80
N ALA A 66 5.37 -11.63 9.97
CA ALA A 66 4.85 -11.09 11.23
C ALA A 66 5.00 -12.09 12.40
N MET A 67 4.84 -13.39 12.16
CA MET A 67 5.08 -14.44 13.17
C MET A 67 6.56 -14.56 13.52
N ASP A 68 7.46 -14.55 12.53
CA ASP A 68 8.92 -14.63 12.74
C ASP A 68 9.47 -13.40 13.49
N LEU A 69 8.83 -12.25 13.34
CA LEU A 69 9.12 -11.01 14.08
C LEU A 69 8.45 -10.96 15.48
N GLU A 70 7.82 -12.05 15.93
CA GLU A 70 7.08 -12.15 17.20
C GLU A 70 5.95 -11.09 17.33
N CYS A 71 5.40 -10.65 16.20
CA CYS A 71 4.45 -9.54 16.12
C CYS A 71 3.02 -10.04 16.40
N SER A 72 2.31 -9.39 17.31
CA SER A 72 0.89 -9.68 17.60
C SER A 72 -0.06 -8.89 16.70
N ASP A 73 -1.35 -9.24 16.71
CA ASP A 73 -2.42 -8.51 16.02
C ASP A 73 -2.16 -8.20 14.53
N TYR A 74 -1.51 -9.12 13.81
CA TYR A 74 -1.25 -8.95 12.38
C TYR A 74 -2.56 -8.88 11.59
N ALA A 75 -2.69 -7.83 10.77
CA ALA A 75 -3.77 -7.63 9.82
C ALA A 75 -3.22 -7.19 8.45
N LEU A 76 -3.65 -7.87 7.39
CA LEU A 76 -3.44 -7.43 6.01
C LEU A 76 -4.39 -6.26 5.71
N SER A 77 -3.87 -5.20 5.07
CA SER A 77 -4.67 -4.05 4.64
C SER A 77 -5.34 -4.32 3.30
N ALA A 78 -6.62 -3.98 3.17
CA ALA A 78 -7.34 -4.00 1.90
C ALA A 78 -6.88 -2.89 0.93
N THR A 79 -6.26 -1.82 1.45
CA THR A 79 -5.64 -0.75 0.64
C THR A 79 -4.14 -0.95 0.65
N VAL A 80 -3.53 -1.14 -0.53
CA VAL A 80 -2.08 -1.29 -0.67
C VAL A 80 -1.38 0.07 -0.63
N ALA A 81 -0.21 0.14 0.01
CA ALA A 81 0.64 1.32 -0.05
C ALA A 81 1.22 1.49 -1.48
N PRO A 82 1.47 2.71 -1.98
CA PRO A 82 1.98 2.90 -3.33
C PRO A 82 3.32 2.18 -3.56
N GLY A 83 3.41 1.40 -4.64
CA GLY A 83 4.58 0.56 -4.95
C GLY A 83 4.64 -0.76 -4.17
N ALA A 84 3.92 -0.92 -3.05
CA ALA A 84 3.83 -2.20 -2.37
C ALA A 84 2.85 -3.14 -3.11
N ALA A 85 3.20 -4.42 -3.21
CA ALA A 85 2.32 -5.48 -3.69
C ALA A 85 1.40 -6.01 -2.57
N GLU A 86 1.88 -6.02 -1.33
CA GLU A 86 1.09 -6.24 -0.11
C GLU A 86 1.50 -5.25 0.98
N TYR A 87 0.53 -4.87 1.80
CA TYR A 87 0.72 -4.01 2.97
C TYR A 87 -0.09 -4.56 4.15
N GLY A 88 0.50 -4.59 5.34
CA GLY A 88 -0.15 -4.99 6.57
C GLY A 88 0.39 -4.24 7.79
N THR A 89 -0.24 -4.45 8.94
CA THR A 89 0.20 -3.90 10.21
C THR A 89 0.17 -4.96 11.30
N CYS A 90 1.10 -4.89 12.25
CA CYS A 90 1.13 -5.72 13.45
C CYS A 90 1.64 -4.91 14.65
N GLN A 91 1.66 -5.51 15.82
CA GLN A 91 2.05 -4.90 17.09
C GLN A 91 3.29 -5.62 17.66
N LEU A 92 4.41 -4.90 17.81
CA LEU A 92 5.63 -5.40 18.44
C LEU A 92 5.85 -4.63 19.75
N ASP A 93 5.88 -5.33 20.88
CA ASP A 93 5.95 -4.73 22.22
C ASP A 93 4.87 -3.63 22.47
N GLY A 94 3.70 -3.76 21.83
CA GLY A 94 2.61 -2.78 21.86
C GLY A 94 2.77 -1.59 20.90
N VAL A 95 3.88 -1.50 20.16
CA VAL A 95 4.14 -0.48 19.14
C VAL A 95 3.68 -0.97 17.77
N ARG A 96 3.00 -0.11 17.01
CA ARG A 96 2.60 -0.43 15.64
C ARG A 96 3.80 -0.56 14.71
N VAL A 97 3.90 -1.71 14.04
CA VAL A 97 4.81 -1.97 12.93
C VAL A 97 3.99 -2.06 11.64
N GLN A 98 4.46 -1.40 10.60
CA GLN A 98 3.92 -1.47 9.24
C GLN A 98 4.80 -2.39 8.41
N LEU A 99 4.20 -3.38 7.75
CA LEU A 99 4.90 -4.36 6.92
C LEU A 99 4.52 -4.16 5.45
N TYR A 100 5.52 -4.17 4.58
CA TYR A 100 5.38 -3.99 3.14
C TYR A 100 6.10 -5.14 2.42
N ARG A 101 5.47 -5.75 1.41
CA ARG A 101 6.17 -6.59 0.42
C ARG A 101 6.03 -5.99 -0.97
N PHE A 102 7.14 -5.85 -1.67
CA PHE A 102 7.26 -5.36 -3.04
C PHE A 102 7.32 -6.53 -4.03
N ALA A 103 6.89 -6.36 -5.29
CA ALA A 103 7.05 -7.42 -6.28
C ALA A 103 8.46 -7.39 -6.92
N SER A 104 9.13 -6.23 -6.90
CA SER A 104 10.53 -6.08 -7.30
C SER A 104 11.27 -5.00 -6.48
N ILE A 105 12.56 -4.78 -6.79
CA ILE A 105 13.36 -3.71 -6.18
C ILE A 105 12.96 -2.34 -6.72
N GLU A 106 12.58 -2.26 -7.99
CA GLU A 106 12.08 -1.05 -8.65
C GLU A 106 10.80 -0.56 -7.96
N ASP A 107 9.89 -1.48 -7.62
CA ASP A 107 8.68 -1.20 -6.83
C ASP A 107 9.00 -0.61 -5.45
N LYS A 108 10.02 -1.14 -4.76
CA LYS A 108 10.52 -0.54 -3.50
C LYS A 108 11.05 0.88 -3.74
N GLN A 109 11.75 1.14 -4.83
CA GLN A 109 12.24 2.49 -5.15
C GLN A 109 11.10 3.47 -5.46
N VAL A 110 10.02 3.00 -6.11
CA VAL A 110 8.78 3.79 -6.28
C VAL A 110 8.16 4.13 -4.93
N PHE A 111 8.04 3.14 -4.03
CA PHE A 111 7.56 3.36 -2.65
C PHE A 111 8.43 4.40 -1.92
N LEU A 112 9.75 4.21 -1.89
CA LEU A 112 10.70 5.13 -1.24
C LEU A 112 10.61 6.55 -1.82
N GLY A 113 10.49 6.69 -3.14
CA GLY A 113 10.30 7.98 -3.80
C GLY A 113 9.03 8.71 -3.35
N GLN A 114 7.94 7.99 -3.13
CA GLN A 114 6.66 8.56 -2.68
C GLN A 114 6.65 8.86 -1.17
N VAL A 115 7.14 7.95 -0.33
CA VAL A 115 7.13 8.16 1.15
C VAL A 115 8.13 9.22 1.61
N LYS A 116 9.16 9.52 0.80
CA LYS A 116 10.11 10.61 1.03
C LYS A 116 9.45 11.99 1.15
N ALA A 117 8.33 12.22 0.46
CA ALA A 117 7.55 13.46 0.60
C ALA A 117 6.99 13.66 2.03
N TYR A 118 6.85 12.56 2.79
CA TYR A 118 6.37 12.54 4.18
C TYR A 118 7.51 12.36 5.20
N GLY A 119 8.78 12.52 4.78
CA GLY A 119 9.95 12.44 5.65
C GLY A 119 10.45 11.03 5.97
N VAL A 120 9.84 9.99 5.40
CA VAL A 120 10.30 8.60 5.54
C VAL A 120 11.46 8.35 4.59
N VAL A 121 12.55 7.76 5.09
CA VAL A 121 13.74 7.39 4.31
C VAL A 121 14.12 5.95 4.59
N GLU A 122 14.88 5.31 3.69
CA GLU A 122 15.22 3.89 3.79
C GLU A 122 15.93 3.52 5.11
N SER A 123 16.70 4.46 5.70
CA SER A 123 17.35 4.25 7.00
C SER A 123 16.40 4.19 8.21
N GLN A 124 15.10 4.43 8.02
CA GLN A 124 14.04 4.27 9.03
C GLN A 124 13.26 2.95 8.85
N LEU A 125 13.68 2.12 7.88
CA LEU A 125 13.08 0.83 7.55
C LEU A 125 14.05 -0.29 7.95
N ALA A 126 13.50 -1.35 8.52
CA ALA A 126 14.16 -2.66 8.48
C ALA A 126 13.82 -3.30 7.14
N VAL A 127 14.78 -3.97 6.50
CA VAL A 127 14.61 -4.55 5.16
C VAL A 127 15.26 -5.93 5.14
N THR A 128 14.61 -6.90 4.49
CA THR A 128 15.16 -8.25 4.27
C THR A 128 16.40 -8.25 3.37
N LYS A 129 17.19 -9.33 3.43
CA LYS A 129 18.42 -9.51 2.63
C LYS A 129 18.19 -9.36 1.11
N ASP A 130 17.03 -9.81 0.63
CA ASP A 130 16.63 -9.74 -0.79
C ASP A 130 16.09 -8.36 -1.19
N GLY A 131 15.82 -7.47 -0.24
CA GLY A 131 15.27 -6.13 -0.47
C GLY A 131 13.78 -6.06 -0.75
N LEU A 132 13.05 -7.19 -0.70
CA LEU A 132 11.64 -7.28 -1.14
C LEU A 132 10.61 -7.12 -0.01
N VAL A 133 11.01 -7.24 1.26
CA VAL A 133 10.16 -6.98 2.43
C VAL A 133 10.76 -5.87 3.28
N ALA A 134 9.93 -4.94 3.74
CA ALA A 134 10.32 -3.87 4.65
C ALA A 134 9.37 -3.76 5.84
N ALA A 135 9.91 -3.44 7.02
CA ALA A 135 9.17 -3.13 8.23
C ALA A 135 9.49 -1.71 8.73
N ALA A 136 8.45 -0.93 9.02
CA ALA A 136 8.55 0.43 9.54
C ALA A 136 7.87 0.52 10.93
N PRO A 137 8.64 0.58 12.03
CA PRO A 137 8.06 0.76 13.35
C PRO A 137 7.64 2.22 13.57
N ALA A 138 6.54 2.44 14.30
CA ALA A 138 6.16 3.77 14.76
C ALA A 138 7.15 4.35 15.79
N ASP A 139 7.88 3.50 16.51
CA ASP A 139 8.99 3.87 17.39
C ASP A 139 10.32 3.36 16.81
N GLN A 140 11.20 4.30 16.44
CA GLN A 140 12.49 4.00 15.84
C GLN A 140 13.44 3.22 16.76
N ARG A 141 13.18 3.13 18.08
CA ARG A 141 13.95 2.28 19.01
C ARG A 141 13.82 0.78 18.67
N LEU A 142 12.73 0.36 18.03
CA LEU A 142 12.52 -1.03 17.60
C LEU A 142 13.19 -1.37 16.26
N LEU A 143 13.75 -0.38 15.55
CA LEU A 143 14.32 -0.56 14.22
C LEU A 143 15.43 -1.62 14.20
N VAL A 144 16.30 -1.65 15.22
CA VAL A 144 17.40 -2.62 15.30
C VAL A 144 16.87 -4.05 15.46
N ARG A 145 15.90 -4.28 16.37
CA ARG A 145 15.26 -5.59 16.56
C ARG A 145 14.61 -6.09 15.28
N LEU A 146 13.93 -5.21 14.54
CA LEU A 146 13.32 -5.54 13.25
C LEU A 146 14.39 -5.83 12.17
N GLN A 147 15.50 -5.08 12.15
CA GLN A 147 16.62 -5.33 11.24
C GLN A 147 17.32 -6.66 11.52
N GLU A 148 17.39 -7.09 12.79
CA GLU A 148 17.93 -8.38 13.19
C GLU A 148 16.97 -9.52 12.81
N GLY A 149 15.68 -9.39 13.11
CA GLY A 149 14.66 -10.37 12.75
C GLY A 149 14.54 -10.59 11.22
N LEU A 150 14.50 -9.51 10.43
CA LEU A 150 14.48 -9.60 8.95
C LEU A 150 15.83 -10.03 8.33
N ARG A 151 16.87 -10.23 9.15
CA ARG A 151 18.17 -10.77 8.75
C ARG A 151 18.35 -12.26 9.07
N GLY A 152 17.31 -12.95 9.55
CA GLY A 152 17.26 -14.43 9.63
C GLY A 152 17.79 -15.09 8.36
#